data_AF-A0A6G2DCJ1-F1
#
_entry.id   AF-A0A6G2DCJ1-F1
#
_cell.length_a   1.000
_cell.length_b   1.000
_cell.length_c   1.000
_cell.angle_alpha   90.00
_cell.angle_beta   90.00
_cell.angle_gamma   90.00
#
_symmetry.space_group_name_H-M   'P 1'
#
loop_
_entity.id
_entity.type
_entity.pdbx_description
1 polymer ?
#
loop_
_entity_poly.entity_id
_entity_poly.type
_entity_poly.pdbx_seq_one_letter_code
_entity_poly.pdbx_strand_id
1 'polypeptide(L)'
;MVSNLLIELGAQGVAIEDSMDYVGNMDRFGEIFPEVEQQEEIVVTAYYPDTVDVTVVEADLQARLAELTDFMDLGELKIGTTALAEEDWADNWKKYYEPARITHDLTIVPSWTDYEATAGEKIIKLDPGMAFGTGTHPTTKMSLFALEQVLRGGETVLDVGTGSGVLSIASSLLGAKEIFAYDLDDVAVRVAQENIELNPGMENI
;
A
#
# COMPACT_ATOMS: atom_id res chain seq x y z
N MET A 1 -2.50 -24.13 -3.12
CA MET A 1 -2.14 -24.98 -4.29
C MET A 1 -2.47 -24.26 -5.58
N VAL A 2 -3.73 -23.85 -5.80
CA VAL A 2 -4.11 -22.97 -6.93
C VAL A 2 -3.32 -21.66 -6.93
N SER A 3 -3.12 -21.05 -5.76
CA SER A 3 -2.25 -19.87 -5.59
C SER A 3 -0.81 -20.09 -6.09
N ASN A 4 -0.25 -21.28 -5.87
CA ASN A 4 1.11 -21.61 -6.33
C ASN A 4 1.16 -21.76 -7.86
N LEU A 5 0.13 -22.33 -8.48
CA LEU A 5 0.02 -22.38 -9.94
C LEU A 5 0.00 -20.98 -10.55
N LEU A 6 -0.76 -20.05 -9.96
CA LEU A 6 -0.81 -18.66 -10.41
C LEU A 6 0.56 -17.97 -10.27
N ILE A 7 1.28 -18.22 -9.18
CA ILE A 7 2.66 -17.71 -9.00
C ILE A 7 3.60 -18.28 -10.06
N GLU A 8 3.54 -19.60 -10.34
CA GLU A 8 4.36 -20.24 -11.37
C GLU A 8 4.08 -19.69 -12.77
N LEU A 9 2.85 -19.25 -13.03
CA LEU A 9 2.43 -18.63 -14.28
C LEU A 9 2.80 -17.14 -14.36
N GLY A 10 3.50 -16.59 -13.36
CA GLY A 10 4.08 -15.26 -13.40
C GLY A 10 3.31 -14.18 -12.65
N ALA A 11 2.43 -14.55 -11.71
CA ALA A 11 1.73 -13.56 -10.88
C ALA A 11 2.72 -12.77 -10.00
N GLN A 12 2.54 -11.45 -9.93
CA GLN A 12 3.28 -10.56 -9.02
C GLN A 12 2.73 -10.57 -7.60
N GLY A 13 1.46 -10.94 -7.45
CA GLY A 13 0.79 -11.07 -6.17
C GLY A 13 -0.44 -11.97 -6.29
N VAL A 14 -0.79 -12.63 -5.18
CA VAL A 14 -1.99 -13.48 -5.08
C VAL A 14 -2.71 -13.15 -3.78
N ALA A 15 -4.00 -12.85 -3.88
CA ALA A 15 -4.91 -12.72 -2.74
C ALA A 15 -5.83 -13.94 -2.70
N ILE A 16 -6.07 -14.45 -1.50
CA ILE A 16 -7.01 -15.54 -1.25
C ILE A 16 -8.06 -15.00 -0.28
N GLU A 17 -9.31 -15.04 -0.69
CA GLU A 17 -10.46 -14.74 0.16
C GLU A 17 -11.16 -16.06 0.46
N ASP A 18 -10.98 -16.54 1.70
CA ASP A 18 -11.66 -17.71 2.23
C ASP A 18 -12.42 -17.30 3.50
N SER A 19 -13.75 -17.31 3.44
CA SER A 19 -14.58 -16.95 4.59
C SER A 19 -14.54 -18.01 5.71
N MET A 20 -14.11 -19.25 5.41
CA MET A 20 -13.96 -20.32 6.40
C MET A 20 -12.75 -20.13 7.32
N ASP A 21 -11.75 -19.33 6.94
CA ASP A 21 -10.62 -18.98 7.81
C ASP A 21 -11.06 -18.28 9.11
N TYR A 22 -12.25 -17.67 9.09
CA TYR A 22 -12.85 -16.97 10.22
C TYR A 22 -13.83 -17.84 11.02
N VAL A 23 -14.11 -19.08 10.57
CA VAL A 23 -15.07 -19.99 11.20
C VAL A 23 -14.34 -20.98 12.10
N GLY A 24 -14.61 -20.93 13.41
CA GLY A 24 -14.17 -21.95 14.37
C GLY A 24 -12.80 -21.71 15.01
N ASN A 25 -12.12 -20.59 14.71
CA ASN A 25 -10.94 -20.17 15.47
C ASN A 25 -11.36 -19.74 16.88
N MET A 26 -11.29 -20.70 17.82
CA MET A 26 -11.51 -20.43 19.22
C MET A 26 -10.37 -19.56 19.77
N ASP A 27 -10.79 -18.39 20.22
CA ASP A 27 -10.06 -17.38 20.93
C ASP A 27 -9.11 -17.96 22.00
N ARG A 28 -7.80 -17.89 21.73
CA ARG A 28 -6.76 -18.24 22.71
C ARG A 28 -6.09 -17.02 23.33
N PHE A 29 -6.24 -15.83 22.74
CA PHE A 29 -5.48 -14.61 23.11
C PHE A 29 -6.23 -13.26 22.97
N GLY A 30 -7.54 -13.24 22.76
CA GLY A 30 -8.39 -12.04 22.69
C GLY A 30 -8.40 -11.34 21.33
N GLU A 31 -8.26 -12.08 20.23
CA GLU A 31 -8.23 -11.50 18.87
C GLU A 31 -9.62 -11.05 18.42
N ILE A 32 -9.71 -9.82 17.91
CA ILE A 32 -10.95 -9.28 17.33
C ILE A 32 -10.95 -9.63 15.84
N PHE A 33 -11.79 -10.58 15.45
CA PHE A 33 -12.03 -10.88 14.05
C PHE A 33 -13.04 -9.89 13.45
N PRO A 34 -12.88 -9.49 12.18
CA PRO A 34 -13.90 -8.71 11.48
C PRO A 34 -15.22 -9.50 11.38
N GLU A 35 -16.35 -8.79 11.32
CA GLU A 35 -17.62 -9.40 10.91
C GLU A 35 -17.52 -9.74 9.42
N VAL A 36 -17.37 -11.03 9.09
CA VAL A 36 -17.27 -11.52 7.71
C VAL A 36 -18.61 -12.16 7.34
N GLU A 37 -19.24 -11.68 6.27
CA GLU A 37 -20.35 -12.41 5.64
C GLU A 37 -19.81 -13.73 5.08
N GLN A 38 -20.44 -14.85 5.44
CA GLN A 38 -20.00 -16.15 4.93
C GLN A 38 -20.22 -16.19 3.41
N GLN A 39 -19.14 -16.45 2.69
CA GLN A 39 -19.15 -16.67 1.26
C GLN A 39 -19.10 -18.17 1.01
N GLU A 40 -19.94 -18.64 0.08
CA GLU A 40 -19.98 -20.06 -0.32
C GLU A 40 -18.82 -20.45 -1.25
N GLU A 41 -18.07 -19.46 -1.76
CA GLU A 41 -17.01 -19.63 -2.75
C GLU A 41 -15.67 -19.13 -2.17
N ILE A 42 -14.57 -19.83 -2.51
CA ILE A 42 -13.20 -19.37 -2.23
C ILE A 42 -12.74 -18.60 -3.47
N VAL A 43 -12.34 -17.34 -3.28
CA VAL A 43 -11.85 -16.49 -4.38
C VAL A 43 -10.34 -16.41 -4.32
N VAL A 44 -9.68 -16.77 -5.42
CA VAL A 44 -8.22 -16.62 -5.58
C VAL A 44 -7.95 -15.64 -6.71
N THR A 45 -7.45 -14.46 -6.35
CA THR A 45 -7.16 -13.38 -7.30
C THR A 45 -5.65 -13.28 -7.50
N ALA A 46 -5.18 -13.28 -8.74
CA ALA A 46 -3.78 -13.08 -9.08
C ALA A 46 -3.60 -11.85 -9.97
N TYR A 47 -2.53 -11.11 -9.71
CA TYR A 47 -2.20 -9.88 -10.44
C TYR A 47 -1.03 -10.11 -11.38
N TYR A 48 -1.23 -9.74 -12.64
CA TYR A 48 -0.23 -9.86 -13.71
C TYR A 48 0.05 -8.48 -14.30
N PRO A 49 1.31 -8.18 -14.65
CA PRO A 49 1.64 -6.95 -15.36
C PRO A 49 1.06 -6.99 -16.78
N ASP A 50 0.85 -5.82 -17.37
CA ASP A 50 0.32 -5.63 -18.74
C ASP A 50 1.17 -6.29 -19.83
N THR A 51 2.44 -6.57 -19.54
CA THR A 51 3.37 -7.31 -20.40
C THR A 51 3.04 -8.80 -20.53
N VAL A 52 2.18 -9.36 -19.67
CA VAL A 52 1.80 -10.78 -19.69
C VAL A 52 0.49 -10.97 -20.45
N ASP A 53 0.49 -11.90 -21.41
CA ASP A 53 -0.74 -12.30 -22.11
C ASP A 53 -1.60 -13.17 -21.19
N VAL A 54 -2.57 -12.53 -20.54
CA VAL A 54 -3.48 -13.17 -19.58
C VAL A 54 -4.29 -14.29 -20.24
N THR A 55 -4.52 -14.27 -21.57
CA THR A 55 -5.25 -15.34 -22.25
C THR A 55 -4.45 -16.64 -22.31
N VAL A 56 -3.12 -16.55 -22.42
CA VAL A 56 -2.21 -17.70 -22.35
C VAL A 56 -2.18 -18.25 -20.93
N VAL A 57 -2.09 -17.36 -19.93
CA VAL A 57 -2.15 -17.73 -18.51
C VAL A 57 -3.45 -18.46 -18.18
N GLU A 58 -4.59 -17.96 -18.66
CA GLU A 58 -5.89 -18.59 -18.42
C GLU A 58 -5.96 -20.00 -19.02
N ALA A 59 -5.48 -20.17 -20.26
CA ALA A 59 -5.46 -21.48 -20.92
C ALA A 59 -4.56 -22.49 -20.18
N ASP A 60 -3.36 -22.07 -19.77
CA ASP A 60 -2.43 -22.91 -19.02
C ASP A 60 -2.98 -23.25 -17.63
N LEU A 61 -3.61 -22.28 -16.96
CA LEU A 61 -4.27 -22.49 -15.68
C LEU A 61 -5.40 -23.53 -15.81
N GLN A 62 -6.26 -23.40 -16.81
CA GLN A 62 -7.34 -24.37 -17.07
C GLN A 62 -6.79 -25.79 -17.28
N ALA A 63 -5.71 -25.93 -18.06
CA ALA A 63 -5.08 -27.22 -18.30
C ALA A 63 -4.55 -27.85 -17.00
N ARG A 64 -3.83 -27.06 -16.18
CA ARG A 64 -3.27 -27.55 -14.91
C ARG A 64 -4.32 -27.81 -13.83
N LEU A 65 -5.41 -27.04 -13.81
CA LEU A 65 -6.53 -27.28 -12.90
C LEU A 65 -7.26 -28.58 -13.27
N ALA A 66 -7.40 -28.88 -14.57
CA ALA A 66 -7.98 -30.15 -15.01
C ALA A 66 -7.15 -31.36 -14.51
N GLU A 67 -5.81 -31.28 -14.59
CA GLU A 67 -4.94 -32.33 -14.03
C GLU A 67 -5.11 -32.48 -12.51
N LEU A 68 -5.38 -31.38 -11.79
CA LEU A 68 -5.60 -31.43 -10.34
C LEU A 68 -6.94 -32.05 -9.95
N THR A 69 -7.97 -31.96 -10.81
CA THR A 69 -9.27 -32.61 -10.54
C THR A 69 -9.18 -34.13 -10.44
N ASP A 70 -8.16 -34.74 -11.05
CA ASP A 70 -7.90 -36.19 -10.91
C ASP A 70 -7.42 -36.58 -9.51
N PHE A 71 -6.89 -35.63 -8.73
CA PHE A 71 -6.31 -35.88 -7.40
C PHE A 71 -7.09 -35.23 -6.26
N MET A 72 -7.95 -34.25 -6.55
CA MET A 72 -8.69 -33.47 -5.55
C MET A 72 -10.02 -32.97 -6.12
N ASP A 73 -11.06 -32.96 -5.29
CA ASP A 73 -12.32 -32.29 -5.63
C ASP A 73 -12.16 -30.77 -5.45
N LEU A 74 -12.26 -30.04 -6.55
CA LEU A 74 -12.13 -28.58 -6.60
C LEU A 74 -13.49 -27.87 -6.63
N GLY A 75 -14.61 -28.61 -6.63
CA GLY A 75 -15.95 -28.03 -6.73
C GLY A 75 -16.21 -27.36 -8.09
N GLU A 76 -17.17 -26.43 -8.10
CA GLU A 76 -17.47 -25.63 -9.31
C GLU A 76 -16.41 -24.54 -9.49
N LEU A 77 -15.65 -24.62 -10.57
CA LEU A 77 -14.61 -23.65 -10.91
C LEU A 77 -15.16 -22.57 -11.83
N LYS A 78 -15.08 -21.32 -11.40
CA LYS A 78 -15.34 -20.13 -12.23
C LYS A 78 -14.02 -19.38 -12.40
N ILE A 79 -13.59 -19.25 -13.66
CA ILE A 79 -12.40 -18.50 -14.03
C ILE A 79 -12.86 -17.26 -14.80
N GLY A 80 -12.31 -16.12 -14.44
CA GLY A 80 -12.59 -14.85 -15.10
C GLY A 80 -11.36 -13.96 -15.08
N THR A 81 -11.24 -13.14 -16.12
CA THR A 81 -10.18 -12.15 -16.25
C THR A 81 -10.81 -10.78 -16.35
N THR A 82 -10.28 -9.83 -15.59
CA THR A 82 -10.69 -8.43 -15.67
C THR A 82 -9.44 -7.61 -15.94
N ALA A 83 -9.47 -6.83 -17.02
CA ALA A 83 -8.46 -5.81 -17.24
C ALA A 83 -8.64 -4.72 -16.19
N LEU A 84 -7.68 -4.59 -15.29
CA LEU A 84 -7.59 -3.47 -14.36
C LEU A 84 -6.92 -2.33 -15.13
N ALA A 85 -7.70 -1.33 -15.52
CA ALA A 85 -7.13 -0.08 -16.00
C ALA A 85 -6.33 0.54 -14.84
N GLU A 86 -5.05 0.85 -15.06
CA GLU A 86 -4.21 1.57 -14.09
C GLU A 86 -4.89 2.84 -13.58
N GLU A 87 -5.66 3.51 -14.46
CA GLU A 87 -6.45 4.71 -14.13
C GLU A 87 -7.55 4.45 -13.09
N ASP A 88 -8.20 3.29 -13.10
CA ASP A 88 -9.28 2.97 -12.15
C ASP A 88 -8.74 2.67 -10.74
N TRP A 89 -7.51 2.15 -10.65
CA TRP A 89 -6.83 2.03 -9.36
C TRP A 89 -6.33 3.40 -8.90
N ALA A 90 -5.64 4.15 -9.77
CA ALA A 90 -5.02 5.43 -9.46
C ALA A 90 -6.00 6.54 -9.03
N ASP A 91 -7.28 6.47 -9.43
CA ASP A 91 -8.28 7.49 -9.07
C ASP A 91 -9.25 7.05 -7.97
N ASN A 92 -9.53 5.75 -7.79
CA ASN A 92 -10.48 5.33 -6.76
C ASN A 92 -9.92 5.43 -5.34
N TRP A 93 -8.61 5.24 -5.11
CA TRP A 93 -8.04 5.45 -3.77
C TRP A 93 -8.12 6.93 -3.34
N LYS A 94 -8.04 7.88 -4.28
CA LYS A 94 -8.10 9.33 -4.01
C LYS A 94 -9.41 9.74 -3.35
N LYS A 95 -10.52 9.05 -3.65
CA LYS A 95 -11.85 9.31 -3.07
C LYS A 95 -11.94 8.98 -1.59
N TYR A 96 -11.08 8.08 -1.10
CA TYR A 96 -11.04 7.66 0.30
C TYR A 96 -9.85 8.28 1.04
N TYR A 97 -9.04 9.09 0.36
CA TYR A 97 -7.88 9.74 0.94
C TYR A 97 -8.26 11.12 1.47
N GLU A 98 -8.62 11.18 2.75
CA GLU A 98 -8.95 12.42 3.46
C GLU A 98 -7.73 12.97 4.23
N PRO A 99 -7.69 14.29 4.51
CA PRO A 99 -6.71 14.87 5.42
C PRO A 99 -6.66 14.13 6.75
N ALA A 100 -5.46 13.70 7.15
CA ALA A 100 -5.25 12.91 8.34
C ALA A 100 -4.29 13.62 9.28
N ARG A 101 -4.81 14.04 10.43
CA ARG A 101 -3.99 14.55 11.53
C ARG A 101 -3.22 13.38 12.13
N ILE A 102 -1.89 13.47 12.04
CA ILE A 102 -0.99 12.42 12.52
C ILE A 102 -0.62 12.70 13.96
N THR A 103 -0.15 13.91 14.26
CA THR A 103 0.26 14.32 15.61
C THR A 103 -0.45 15.60 16.04
N HIS A 104 -0.03 16.20 17.16
CA HIS A 104 -0.57 17.49 17.57
C HIS A 104 -0.24 18.57 16.52
N ASP A 105 0.95 18.59 15.94
CA ASP A 105 1.36 19.65 15.01
C ASP A 105 1.54 19.19 13.56
N LEU A 106 1.26 17.93 13.21
CA LEU A 106 1.52 17.38 11.87
C LEU A 106 0.28 16.76 11.25
N THR A 107 -0.06 17.20 10.05
CA THR A 107 -1.20 16.70 9.26
C THR A 107 -0.78 16.39 7.84
N ILE A 108 -1.18 15.22 7.35
CA ILE A 108 -0.98 14.80 5.97
C ILE A 108 -2.23 15.17 5.19
N VAL A 109 -2.03 15.87 4.07
CA VAL A 109 -3.11 16.40 3.25
C VAL A 109 -2.87 15.97 1.80
N PRO A 110 -3.83 15.33 1.13
CA PRO A 110 -3.71 15.05 -0.30
C PRO A 110 -3.52 16.34 -1.11
N SER A 111 -2.75 16.32 -2.21
CA SER A 111 -2.46 17.54 -2.97
C SER A 111 -3.73 18.20 -3.52
N TRP A 112 -4.72 17.39 -3.91
CA TRP A 112 -6.01 17.82 -4.49
C TRP A 112 -7.04 18.27 -3.45
N THR A 113 -6.72 18.24 -2.16
CA THR A 113 -7.64 18.69 -1.10
C THR A 113 -7.29 20.10 -0.61
N ASP A 114 -8.29 20.98 -0.68
CA ASP A 114 -8.23 22.29 -0.01
C ASP A 114 -8.32 22.08 1.50
N TYR A 115 -7.25 22.45 2.20
CA TYR A 115 -7.14 22.32 3.65
C TYR A 115 -6.54 23.58 4.24
N GLU A 116 -7.23 24.19 5.20
CA GLU A 116 -6.74 25.34 5.95
C GLU A 116 -6.03 24.89 7.23
N ALA A 117 -4.72 25.12 7.28
CA ALA A 117 -3.89 24.80 8.44
C ALA A 117 -4.22 25.71 9.62
N THR A 118 -4.28 25.12 10.82
CA THR A 118 -4.34 25.88 12.08
C THR A 118 -2.98 26.49 12.42
N ALA A 119 -2.97 27.52 13.27
CA ALA A 119 -1.73 28.22 13.62
C ALA A 119 -0.73 27.25 14.30
N GLY A 120 0.46 27.10 13.70
CA GLY A 120 1.52 26.21 14.18
C GLY A 120 1.48 24.78 13.61
N GLU A 121 0.43 24.45 12.86
CA GLU A 121 0.28 23.17 12.17
C GLU A 121 1.21 23.07 10.96
N LYS A 122 1.88 21.93 10.85
CA LYS A 122 2.79 21.55 9.77
C LYS A 122 2.01 20.63 8.83
N ILE A 123 1.93 21.03 7.57
CA ILE A 123 1.22 20.29 6.54
C ILE A 123 2.22 19.55 5.67
N ILE A 124 2.00 18.25 5.50
CA ILE A 124 2.66 17.43 4.50
C ILE A 124 1.68 17.24 3.36
N LYS A 125 1.95 17.84 2.21
CA LYS A 125 1.24 17.54 0.97
C LYS A 125 1.79 16.23 0.41
N LEU A 126 0.92 15.25 0.17
CA LEU A 126 1.36 13.92 -0.25
C LEU A 126 0.38 13.27 -1.22
N ASP A 127 0.94 12.80 -2.33
CA ASP A 127 0.27 11.99 -3.34
C ASP A 127 0.97 10.63 -3.40
N PRO A 128 0.59 9.67 -2.53
CA PRO A 128 1.33 8.43 -2.43
C PRO A 128 1.31 7.56 -3.70
N GLY A 129 0.34 7.77 -4.61
CA GLY A 129 0.31 7.10 -5.91
C GLY A 129 0.51 5.59 -5.79
N MET A 130 1.51 5.06 -6.49
CA MET A 130 1.90 3.64 -6.44
C MET A 130 2.96 3.32 -5.38
N ALA A 131 3.55 4.30 -4.70
CA ALA A 131 4.59 4.06 -3.71
C ALA A 131 4.01 3.77 -2.32
N PHE A 132 4.68 2.88 -1.58
CA PHE A 132 4.33 2.63 -0.18
C PHE A 132 4.59 3.88 0.68
N GLY A 133 3.84 4.04 1.77
CA GLY A 133 3.98 5.17 2.67
C GLY A 133 2.95 6.27 2.43
N THR A 134 1.67 5.91 2.38
CA THR A 134 0.56 6.88 2.32
C THR A 134 0.64 7.91 3.46
N GLY A 135 1.25 7.55 4.58
CA GLY A 135 1.34 8.41 5.76
C GLY A 135 0.23 8.14 6.78
N THR A 136 -0.85 7.50 6.34
CA THR A 136 -1.98 7.09 7.19
C THR A 136 -1.86 5.67 7.73
N HIS A 137 -0.99 4.84 7.13
CA HIS A 137 -0.72 3.49 7.61
C HIS A 137 -0.15 3.51 9.06
N PRO A 138 -0.54 2.55 9.94
CA PRO A 138 -0.14 2.57 11.35
C PRO A 138 1.38 2.66 11.59
N THR A 139 2.18 1.98 10.78
CA THR A 139 3.66 2.00 10.88
C THR A 139 4.23 3.39 10.56
N THR A 140 3.70 4.06 9.54
CA THR A 140 4.11 5.42 9.18
C THR A 140 3.71 6.41 10.26
N LYS A 141 2.47 6.32 10.76
CA LYS A 141 2.01 7.14 11.90
C LYS A 141 2.94 6.99 13.10
N MET A 142 3.27 5.76 13.49
CA MET A 142 4.16 5.49 14.62
C MET A 142 5.56 6.10 14.41
N SER A 143 6.09 6.02 13.19
CA SER A 143 7.40 6.61 12.84
C SER A 143 7.37 8.14 12.89
N LEU A 144 6.29 8.76 12.39
CA LEU A 144 6.08 10.21 12.46
C LEU A 144 5.93 10.70 13.91
N PHE A 145 5.19 9.97 14.75
CA PHE A 145 5.14 10.24 16.18
C PHE A 145 6.52 10.16 16.83
N ALA A 146 7.30 9.13 16.51
CA ALA A 146 8.64 9.00 17.05
C ALA A 146 9.55 10.16 16.62
N LEU A 147 9.51 10.56 15.34
CA LEU A 147 10.27 11.70 14.82
C LEU A 147 9.95 13.00 15.56
N GLU A 148 8.67 13.31 15.76
CA GLU A 148 8.25 14.49 16.53
C GLU A 148 8.79 14.47 17.97
N GLN A 149 8.88 13.28 18.57
CA GLN A 149 9.41 13.13 19.93
C GLN A 149 10.93 13.20 20.02
N VAL A 150 11.69 12.92 18.94
CA VAL A 150 13.17 12.83 19.01
C VAL A 150 13.91 13.96 18.33
N LEU A 151 13.37 14.52 17.24
CA LEU A 151 14.00 15.64 16.54
C LEU A 151 13.91 16.92 17.38
N ARG A 152 15.01 17.67 17.44
CA ARG A 152 15.13 18.95 18.15
C ARG A 152 15.59 20.10 17.25
N GLY A 153 15.95 19.78 16.01
CA GLY A 153 16.41 20.72 15.00
C GLY A 153 17.93 20.66 14.84
N GLY A 154 18.37 20.75 13.58
CA GLY A 154 19.78 20.76 13.22
C GLY A 154 20.41 19.38 12.99
N GLU A 155 19.67 18.28 13.24
CA GLU A 155 20.15 16.92 13.04
C GLU A 155 20.29 16.54 11.56
N THR A 156 21.13 15.55 11.28
CA THR A 156 21.19 14.87 9.99
C THR A 156 20.35 13.58 10.07
N VAL A 157 19.46 13.37 9.11
CA VAL A 157 18.54 12.22 9.08
C VAL A 157 18.88 11.32 7.89
N LEU A 158 18.77 10.02 8.09
CA LEU A 158 18.88 9.01 7.04
C LEU A 158 17.56 8.23 6.98
N ASP A 159 16.84 8.36 5.87
CA ASP A 159 15.56 7.71 5.62
C ASP A 159 15.78 6.55 4.63
N VAL A 160 15.88 5.32 5.16
CA VAL A 160 16.15 4.11 4.38
C VAL A 160 14.85 3.38 4.09
N GLY A 161 14.52 3.21 2.81
CA GLY A 161 13.19 2.78 2.37
C GLY A 161 12.21 3.95 2.43
N THR A 162 12.59 5.08 1.82
CA THR A 162 11.83 6.34 1.93
C THR A 162 10.42 6.24 1.35
N GLY A 163 10.18 5.33 0.40
CA GLY A 163 8.87 5.14 -0.21
C GLY A 163 8.36 6.44 -0.82
N SER A 164 7.25 6.96 -0.29
CA SER A 164 6.67 8.24 -0.69
C SER A 164 7.45 9.50 -0.29
N GLY A 165 8.52 9.39 0.52
CA GLY A 165 9.25 10.55 1.05
C GLY A 165 8.65 11.17 2.31
N VAL A 166 7.54 10.63 2.83
CA VAL A 166 6.77 11.24 3.93
C VAL A 166 7.58 11.48 5.21
N LEU A 167 8.47 10.55 5.59
CA LEU A 167 9.31 10.71 6.78
C LEU A 167 10.40 11.77 6.57
N SER A 168 10.94 11.85 5.36
CA SER A 168 11.90 12.87 4.97
C SER A 168 11.29 14.27 5.01
N ILE A 169 10.10 14.46 4.41
CA ILE A 169 9.37 15.73 4.45
C ILE A 169 9.04 16.11 5.90
N ALA A 170 8.55 15.17 6.70
CA ALA A 170 8.27 15.40 8.12
C ALA A 170 9.53 15.82 8.88
N SER A 171 10.66 15.17 8.64
CA SER A 171 11.93 15.49 9.28
C SER A 171 12.40 16.91 8.97
N SER A 172 12.22 17.35 7.72
CA SER A 172 12.54 18.72 7.31
C SER A 172 11.64 19.74 8.02
N LEU A 173 10.32 19.50 8.05
CA LEU A 173 9.36 20.35 8.76
C LEU A 173 9.61 20.41 10.29
N LEU A 174 10.21 19.36 10.86
CA LEU A 174 10.63 19.29 12.26
C LEU A 174 12.01 19.93 12.52
N GLY A 175 12.65 20.47 11.48
CA GLY A 175 13.87 21.27 11.59
C GLY A 175 15.18 20.52 11.39
N ALA A 176 15.15 19.31 10.82
CA ALA A 176 16.37 18.62 10.43
C ALA A 176 17.22 19.49 9.47
N LYS A 177 18.54 19.43 9.62
CA LYS A 177 19.48 20.21 8.82
C LYS A 177 19.68 19.62 7.43
N GLU A 178 19.79 18.31 7.36
CA GLU A 178 20.15 17.56 6.16
C GLU A 178 19.52 16.17 6.25
N ILE A 179 18.87 15.72 5.19
CA ILE A 179 18.18 14.44 5.12
C ILE A 179 18.73 13.71 3.92
N PHE A 180 18.98 12.41 4.07
CA PHE A 180 19.36 11.54 2.97
C PHE A 180 18.30 10.46 2.82
N ALA A 181 17.53 10.52 1.74
CA ALA A 181 16.46 9.59 1.45
C ALA A 181 16.91 8.56 0.41
N TYR A 182 16.76 7.27 0.71
CA TYR A 182 17.15 6.17 -0.18
C TYR A 182 16.03 5.15 -0.32
N ASP A 183 15.82 4.69 -1.55
CA ASP A 183 15.01 3.51 -1.85
C ASP A 183 15.71 2.66 -2.92
N LEU A 184 15.38 1.37 -2.98
CA LEU A 184 15.86 0.46 -4.02
C LEU A 184 14.93 0.44 -5.24
N ASP A 185 13.69 0.90 -5.07
CA ASP A 185 12.70 0.98 -6.14
C ASP A 185 12.72 2.36 -6.82
N ASP A 186 13.03 2.40 -8.11
CA ASP A 186 13.04 3.62 -8.93
C ASP A 186 11.67 4.33 -8.95
N VAL A 187 10.58 3.58 -8.79
CA VAL A 187 9.22 4.15 -8.69
C VAL A 187 9.08 4.92 -7.37
N ALA A 188 9.55 4.35 -6.26
CA ALA A 188 9.53 5.02 -4.96
C ALA A 188 10.38 6.28 -4.97
N VAL A 189 11.59 6.23 -5.55
CA VAL A 189 12.46 7.41 -5.68
C VAL A 189 11.77 8.53 -6.46
N ARG A 190 11.12 8.21 -7.58
CA ARG A 190 10.38 9.19 -8.37
C ARG A 190 9.22 9.79 -7.58
N VAL A 191 8.41 8.97 -6.91
CA VAL A 191 7.26 9.44 -6.11
C VAL A 191 7.73 10.29 -4.93
N ALA A 192 8.84 9.94 -4.28
CA ALA A 192 9.43 10.76 -3.22
C ALA A 192 9.81 12.15 -3.74
N GLN A 193 10.47 12.22 -4.91
CA GLN A 193 10.84 13.50 -5.53
C GLN A 193 9.61 14.35 -5.85
N GLU A 194 8.59 13.76 -6.48
CA GLU A 194 7.31 14.44 -6.77
C GLU A 194 6.66 14.97 -5.48
N ASN A 195 6.63 14.17 -4.41
CA ASN A 195 6.08 14.61 -3.12
C ASN A 195 6.92 15.70 -2.45
N ILE A 196 8.24 15.65 -2.56
CA ILE A 196 9.12 16.70 -2.04
C ILE A 196 8.82 18.02 -2.76
N GLU A 197 8.62 17.99 -4.08
CA GLU A 197 8.27 19.18 -4.87
C GLU A 197 6.91 19.78 -4.50
N LEU A 198 5.96 18.96 -4.01
CA LEU A 198 4.67 19.44 -3.48
C LEU A 198 4.81 20.23 -2.17
N ASN A 199 5.95 20.11 -1.48
CA ASN A 199 6.20 20.74 -0.18
C ASN A 199 7.29 21.82 -0.32
N PRO A 200 6.94 23.12 -0.19
CA PRO A 200 7.92 24.18 -0.35
C PRO A 200 8.95 24.21 0.80
N GLY A 201 10.21 24.54 0.49
CA GLY A 201 11.28 24.72 1.48
C GLY A 201 11.96 23.41 1.93
N MET A 202 11.94 22.39 1.07
CA MET A 202 12.50 21.06 1.34
C MET A 202 13.87 20.84 0.66
N GLU A 203 14.67 21.89 0.44
CA GLU A 203 15.96 21.80 -0.26
C GLU A 203 17.05 21.05 0.52
N ASN A 204 16.76 20.63 1.74
CA ASN A 204 17.63 19.89 2.64
C ASN A 204 17.44 18.37 2.57
N ILE A 205 16.60 17.86 1.65
CA ILE A 205 16.32 16.43 1.41
C ILE A 205 17.09 15.92 0.20
#